data_AF-A0A9E5FYR7-F1
#
_entry.id   AF-A0A9E5FYR7-F1
#
_cell.length_a   1.000
_cell.length_b   1.000
_cell.length_c   1.000
_cell.angle_alpha   90.00
_cell.angle_beta   90.00
_cell.angle_gamma   90.00
#
_symmetry.space_group_name_H-M   'P 1'
#
loop_
_entity.id
_entity.type
_entity.pdbx_description
1 polymer ?
#
loop_
_entity_poly.entity_id
_entity_poly.type
_entity_poly.pdbx_seq_one_letter_code
_entity_poly.pdbx_strand_id
1 'polypeptide(L)'
;AAEIFREHQAWAARHARALEDAVLPHHNDRDPARRLRVGFVSPYIHKHAVTFFLESVIEHHDRAQLEIFLYADVARPDDYSERLKTHGAHWRGTVDLDHAQLAQLVRDDGIDILVDLSGQTANNRLLAFARKPAPILVNWLGFPSTTGLPSMDYRITDAYCDPPGMTEHLNSEQLVRLPGTAVAQSA
;
A
#
# COMPACT_ATOMS: atom_id res chain seq x y z
N ALA A 1 -11.96 -7.59 -17.34
CA ALA A 1 -11.82 -7.72 -15.87
C ALA A 1 -11.46 -9.14 -15.44
N ALA A 2 -12.26 -10.17 -15.79
CA ALA A 2 -11.93 -11.56 -15.44
C ALA A 2 -10.59 -12.07 -16.01
N GLU A 3 -10.24 -11.67 -17.24
CA GLU A 3 -8.92 -12.00 -17.81
C GLU A 3 -7.77 -11.36 -17.03
N ILE A 4 -7.86 -10.05 -16.75
CA ILE A 4 -6.88 -9.31 -15.93
C ILE A 4 -6.69 -9.98 -14.56
N PHE A 5 -7.80 -10.34 -13.90
CA PHE A 5 -7.72 -11.04 -12.61
C PHE A 5 -6.96 -12.36 -12.70
N ARG A 6 -7.25 -13.19 -13.71
CA ARG A 6 -6.54 -14.46 -13.92
C ARG A 6 -5.05 -14.25 -14.19
N GLU A 7 -4.69 -13.24 -14.98
CA GLU A 7 -3.29 -12.93 -15.26
C GLU A 7 -2.54 -12.49 -13.99
N HIS A 8 -3.16 -11.68 -13.14
CA HIS A 8 -2.56 -11.27 -11.87
C HIS A 8 -2.42 -12.45 -10.89
N GLN A 9 -3.39 -13.35 -10.84
CA GLN A 9 -3.27 -14.59 -10.06
C GLN A 9 -2.14 -15.49 -10.61
N ALA A 10 -2.02 -15.62 -11.93
CA ALA A 10 -0.97 -16.40 -12.56
C ALA A 10 0.42 -15.81 -12.29
N TRP A 11 0.53 -14.48 -12.29
CA TRP A 11 1.74 -13.77 -11.88
C TRP A 11 2.09 -14.07 -10.41
N ALA A 12 1.12 -13.93 -9.50
CA ALA A 12 1.33 -14.21 -8.08
C ALA A 12 1.77 -15.67 -7.84
N ALA A 13 1.11 -16.64 -8.48
CA ALA A 13 1.47 -18.05 -8.37
C ALA A 13 2.91 -18.34 -8.85
N ARG A 14 3.38 -17.62 -9.87
CA ARG A 14 4.72 -17.79 -10.44
C ARG A 14 5.82 -17.11 -9.62
N HIS A 15 5.53 -15.94 -9.05
CA HIS A 15 6.55 -15.06 -8.49
C HIS A 15 6.47 -14.88 -6.97
N ALA A 16 5.29 -14.97 -6.36
CA ALA A 16 5.05 -14.68 -4.96
C ALA A 16 4.92 -15.92 -4.07
N ARG A 17 4.47 -17.06 -4.62
CA ARG A 17 4.10 -18.25 -3.82
C ARG A 17 5.15 -18.70 -2.79
N ALA A 18 6.41 -18.81 -3.20
CA ALA A 18 7.48 -19.22 -2.30
C ALA A 18 7.76 -18.20 -1.18
N LEU A 19 7.42 -16.93 -1.39
CA LEU A 19 7.56 -15.87 -0.40
C LEU A 19 6.40 -15.90 0.61
N GLU A 20 5.19 -16.22 0.14
CA GLU A 20 3.99 -16.37 0.98
C GLU A 20 4.10 -17.59 1.90
N ASP A 21 4.64 -18.70 1.39
CA ASP A 21 4.90 -19.91 2.18
C ASP A 21 5.96 -19.68 3.29
N ALA A 22 6.74 -18.60 3.20
CA ALA A 22 7.83 -18.25 4.12
C ALA A 22 7.50 -17.04 5.04
N VAL A 23 6.22 -16.66 5.15
CA VAL A 23 5.80 -15.53 6.01
C VAL A 23 6.12 -15.81 7.47
N LEU A 24 6.81 -14.85 8.09
CA LEU A 24 7.15 -14.89 9.51
C LEU A 24 6.04 -14.24 10.36
N PRO A 25 5.84 -14.70 11.62
CA PRO A 25 4.92 -14.08 12.55
C PRO A 25 5.18 -12.57 12.72
N HIS A 26 4.10 -11.83 12.98
CA HIS A 26 4.16 -10.41 13.32
C HIS A 26 4.23 -10.23 14.83
N HIS A 27 5.11 -9.35 15.29
CA HIS A 27 5.32 -9.04 16.70
C HIS A 27 4.73 -7.68 17.12
N ASN A 28 3.93 -7.06 16.24
CA ASN A 28 3.22 -5.81 16.53
C ASN A 28 2.35 -5.96 17.78
N ASP A 29 2.42 -4.96 18.67
CA ASP A 29 1.54 -4.86 19.83
C ASP A 29 0.07 -4.73 19.39
N ARG A 30 -0.84 -5.47 20.01
CA ARG A 30 -2.27 -5.51 19.67
C ARG A 30 -3.13 -4.61 20.56
N ASP A 31 -2.52 -3.76 21.38
CA ASP A 31 -3.25 -2.74 22.14
C ASP A 31 -4.03 -1.81 21.19
N PRO A 32 -5.38 -1.77 21.27
CA PRO A 32 -6.19 -0.91 20.41
C PRO A 32 -6.11 0.58 20.79
N ALA A 33 -5.53 0.93 21.95
CA ALA A 33 -5.44 2.31 22.42
C ALA A 33 -4.16 3.03 21.97
N ARG A 34 -3.17 2.31 21.42
CA ARG A 34 -1.92 2.91 20.93
C ARG A 34 -2.10 3.53 19.54
N ARG A 35 -1.17 4.41 19.18
CA ARG A 35 -1.06 4.92 17.81
C ARG A 35 -0.73 3.80 16.83
N LEU A 36 -1.45 3.74 15.71
CA LEU A 36 -1.17 2.79 14.63
C LEU A 36 -0.09 3.35 13.70
N ARG A 37 0.85 2.51 13.32
CA ARG A 37 1.87 2.82 12.32
C ARG A 37 1.39 2.43 10.93
N VAL A 38 1.23 3.41 10.05
CA VAL A 38 0.76 3.21 8.68
C VAL A 38 1.86 3.59 7.70
N GLY A 39 2.28 2.62 6.88
CA GLY A 39 3.31 2.81 5.87
C GLY A 39 2.72 2.89 4.48
N PHE A 40 3.15 3.86 3.67
CA PHE A 40 2.80 3.97 2.25
C PHE A 40 4.03 3.66 1.39
N VAL A 41 3.90 2.73 0.45
CA VAL A 41 4.98 2.32 -0.46
C VAL A 41 4.65 2.75 -1.88
N SER A 42 5.53 3.56 -2.48
CA SER A 42 5.36 3.93 -3.89
C SER A 42 6.65 4.40 -4.55
N PRO A 43 6.87 4.10 -5.84
CA PRO A 43 7.83 4.82 -6.67
C PRO A 43 7.31 6.20 -7.12
N TYR A 44 6.05 6.52 -6.80
CA TYR A 44 5.38 7.70 -7.29
C TYR A 44 5.31 8.86 -6.30
N ILE A 45 6.06 8.84 -5.19
CA ILE A 45 6.10 9.89 -4.15
C ILE A 45 6.89 11.14 -4.62
N HIS A 46 6.53 11.66 -5.79
CA HIS A 46 7.02 12.85 -6.48
C HIS A 46 5.82 13.49 -7.20
N LYS A 47 6.02 14.46 -8.09
CA LYS A 47 4.96 15.08 -8.89
C LYS A 47 4.27 14.07 -9.81
N HIS A 48 3.27 13.39 -9.28
CA HIS A 48 2.54 12.29 -9.90
C HIS A 48 1.09 12.25 -9.35
N ALA A 49 0.16 11.68 -10.12
CA ALA A 49 -1.26 11.61 -9.75
C ALA A 49 -1.49 10.96 -8.37
N VAL A 50 -0.74 9.90 -8.06
CA VAL A 50 -0.76 9.24 -6.72
C VAL A 50 -0.46 10.26 -5.62
N THR A 51 0.59 11.07 -5.77
CA THR A 51 0.95 12.06 -4.76
C THR A 51 -0.10 13.14 -4.59
N PHE A 52 -0.76 13.58 -5.66
CA PHE A 52 -1.78 14.63 -5.57
C PHE A 52 -2.94 14.23 -4.66
N PHE A 53 -3.35 12.96 -4.68
CA PHE A 53 -4.39 12.45 -3.78
C PHE A 53 -3.83 12.02 -2.41
N LEU A 54 -2.62 11.45 -2.38
CA LEU A 54 -1.98 11.02 -1.13
C LEU A 54 -1.70 12.20 -0.20
N GLU A 55 -1.25 13.33 -0.75
CA GLU A 55 -0.79 14.48 0.02
C GLU A 55 -1.84 14.98 1.02
N SER A 56 -3.10 15.11 0.62
CA SER A 56 -4.17 15.54 1.51
C SER A 56 -4.33 14.59 2.71
N VAL A 57 -4.18 13.27 2.50
CA VAL A 57 -4.21 12.27 3.58
C VAL A 57 -3.03 12.46 4.54
N ILE A 58 -1.84 12.68 4.01
CA ILE A 58 -0.63 12.87 4.82
C ILE A 58 -0.68 14.21 5.57
N GLU A 59 -1.23 15.26 4.99
CA GLU A 59 -1.33 16.57 5.64
C GLU A 59 -2.34 16.54 6.81
N HIS A 60 -3.49 15.87 6.63
CA HIS A 60 -4.64 15.95 7.53
C HIS A 60 -4.83 14.74 8.44
N HIS A 61 -3.91 13.77 8.45
CA HIS A 61 -4.03 12.61 9.34
C HIS A 61 -4.07 13.03 10.82
N ASP A 62 -4.89 12.32 11.60
CA ASP A 62 -4.90 12.49 13.05
C ASP A 62 -3.62 11.93 13.67
N ARG A 63 -2.70 12.82 14.03
CA ARG A 63 -1.41 12.48 14.64
C ARG A 63 -1.55 11.82 16.01
N ALA A 64 -2.68 12.00 16.70
CA ALA A 64 -2.93 11.34 17.98
C ALA A 64 -3.31 9.86 17.81
N GLN A 65 -3.76 9.46 16.62
CA GLN A 65 -4.17 8.10 16.29
C GLN A 65 -3.18 7.38 15.37
N LEU A 66 -2.52 8.12 14.47
CA LEU A 66 -1.67 7.57 13.42
C LEU A 66 -0.24 8.11 13.48
N GLU A 67 0.71 7.23 13.15
CA GLU A 67 2.10 7.55 12.86
C GLU A 67 2.40 7.10 11.42
N ILE A 68 2.76 8.04 10.56
CA ILE A 68 2.81 7.80 9.11
C ILE A 68 4.25 7.61 8.64
N PHE A 69 4.47 6.60 7.80
CA PHE A 69 5.76 6.30 7.16
C PHE A 69 5.61 6.34 5.65
N LEU A 70 6.55 6.96 4.95
CA LEU A 70 6.62 7.03 3.49
C LEU A 70 7.86 6.26 3.02
N TYR A 71 7.62 5.08 2.44
CA TYR A 71 8.63 4.26 1.76
C TYR A 71 8.71 4.71 0.29
N ALA A 72 9.57 5.69 0.07
CA ALA A 72 9.71 6.40 -1.20
C ALA A 72 10.77 5.74 -2.07
N ASP A 73 10.31 5.10 -3.14
CA ASP A 73 11.16 4.48 -4.17
C ASP A 73 11.47 5.50 -5.29
N VAL A 74 11.94 6.68 -4.87
CA VAL A 74 12.08 7.87 -5.71
C VAL A 74 13.54 8.25 -5.86
N ALA A 75 14.13 7.92 -7.02
CA ALA A 75 15.54 8.20 -7.32
C ALA A 75 15.86 9.69 -7.45
N ARG A 76 14.87 10.51 -7.81
CA ARG A 76 15.01 11.96 -7.98
C ARG A 76 13.84 12.68 -7.31
N PRO A 77 13.92 12.94 -6.00
CA PRO A 77 12.91 13.70 -5.28
C PRO A 77 12.71 15.09 -5.90
N ASP A 78 11.48 15.59 -5.90
CA ASP A 78 11.11 16.92 -6.36
C ASP A 78 10.43 17.76 -5.26
N ASP A 79 9.84 18.89 -5.64
CA ASP A 79 9.15 19.80 -4.72
C ASP A 79 7.98 19.12 -3.97
N TYR A 80 7.27 18.18 -4.60
CA TYR A 80 6.23 17.40 -3.93
C TYR A 80 6.81 16.42 -2.93
N SER A 81 7.91 15.74 -3.27
CA SER A 81 8.61 14.85 -2.35
C SER A 81 9.09 15.61 -1.10
N GLU A 82 9.71 16.79 -1.29
CA GLU A 82 10.18 17.60 -0.17
C GLU A 82 9.02 18.14 0.67
N ARG A 83 7.92 18.55 0.03
CA ARG A 83 6.73 19.04 0.74
C ARG A 83 6.10 17.96 1.61
N LEU A 84 5.97 16.72 1.12
CA LEU A 84 5.47 15.58 1.90
C LEU A 84 6.29 15.31 3.18
N LYS A 85 7.62 15.50 3.14
CA LYS A 85 8.46 15.36 4.34
C LYS A 85 8.12 16.37 5.43
N THR A 86 7.59 17.54 5.05
CA THR A 86 7.20 18.59 6.02
C THR A 86 5.90 18.29 6.76
N HIS A 87 5.07 17.37 6.26
CA HIS A 87 3.81 16.98 6.89
C HIS A 87 4.00 15.96 8.04
N GLY A 88 5.21 15.84 8.58
CA GLY A 88 5.50 15.05 9.78
C GLY A 88 5.29 13.54 9.61
N ALA A 89 5.50 13.04 8.39
CA ALA A 89 5.66 11.61 8.12
C ALA A 89 7.15 11.21 8.19
N HIS A 90 7.42 9.98 8.59
CA HIS A 90 8.77 9.41 8.57
C HIS A 90 9.14 9.05 7.14
N TRP A 91 10.13 9.73 6.58
CA TRP A 91 10.66 9.41 5.26
C TRP A 91 11.64 8.23 5.30
N ARG A 92 11.44 7.26 4.40
CA ARG A 92 12.31 6.11 4.17
C ARG A 92 12.62 6.05 2.68
N GLY A 93 13.86 6.39 2.29
CA GLY A 93 14.31 6.18 0.91
C GLY A 93 14.58 4.71 0.65
N THR A 94 14.02 4.14 -0.42
CA THR A 94 14.06 2.68 -0.66
C THR A 94 14.66 2.28 -2.01
N VAL A 95 15.21 3.23 -2.76
CA VAL A 95 15.77 3.02 -4.11
C VAL A 95 16.83 1.93 -4.15
N ASP A 96 17.71 1.91 -3.16
CA ASP A 96 18.83 0.96 -3.10
C ASP A 96 18.48 -0.36 -2.39
N LEU A 97 17.21 -0.53 -2.00
CA LEU A 97 16.75 -1.73 -1.31
C LEU A 97 16.13 -2.70 -2.30
N ASP A 98 16.44 -3.98 -2.16
CA ASP A 98 15.67 -5.04 -2.79
C ASP A 98 14.35 -5.29 -2.02
N HIS A 99 13.52 -6.22 -2.53
CA HIS A 99 12.23 -6.53 -1.91
C HIS A 99 12.36 -7.17 -0.50
N ALA A 100 13.42 -7.92 -0.23
CA ALA A 100 13.63 -8.54 1.07
C ALA A 100 14.08 -7.49 2.09
N GLN A 101 14.98 -6.60 1.71
CA GLN A 101 15.46 -5.49 2.53
C GLN A 101 14.32 -4.50 2.83
N LEU A 102 13.48 -4.17 1.85
CA LEU A 102 12.29 -3.36 2.08
C LEU A 102 11.34 -4.03 3.07
N ALA A 103 11.06 -5.33 2.90
CA ALA A 103 10.20 -6.07 3.81
C ALA A 103 10.78 -6.11 5.24
N GLN A 104 12.10 -6.24 5.39
CA GLN A 104 12.75 -6.19 6.69
C GLN A 104 12.66 -4.80 7.33
N LEU A 105 12.92 -3.73 6.57
CA LEU A 105 12.79 -2.36 7.06
C LEU A 105 11.37 -2.07 7.58
N VAL A 106 10.33 -2.51 6.85
CA VAL A 106 8.93 -2.39 7.30
C VAL A 106 8.69 -3.13 8.62
N ARG A 107 9.27 -4.33 8.80
CA ARG A 107 9.18 -5.08 10.06
C ARG A 107 9.89 -4.36 11.20
N ASP A 108 11.08 -3.83 10.94
CA ASP A 108 11.89 -3.11 11.93
C ASP A 108 11.21 -1.80 12.38
N ASP A 109 10.54 -1.10 11.45
CA ASP A 109 9.71 0.07 11.75
C ASP A 109 8.42 -0.32 12.50
N GLY A 110 8.05 -1.61 12.56
CA GLY A 110 6.86 -2.09 13.27
C GLY A 110 5.56 -1.59 12.65
N ILE A 111 5.49 -1.54 11.31
CA ILE A 111 4.30 -1.08 10.59
C ILE A 111 3.12 -2.03 10.83
N ASP A 112 1.96 -1.46 11.15
CA ASP A 112 0.71 -2.18 11.40
C ASP A 112 -0.10 -2.36 10.12
N ILE A 113 -0.19 -1.30 9.33
CA ILE A 113 -0.90 -1.28 8.05
C ILE A 113 0.07 -0.80 6.99
N LEU A 114 0.39 -1.66 6.02
CA LEU A 114 1.21 -1.29 4.88
C LEU A 114 0.34 -1.13 3.64
N VAL A 115 0.40 0.04 3.02
CA VAL A 115 -0.40 0.44 1.87
C VAL A 115 0.49 0.47 0.62
N ASP A 116 0.17 -0.39 -0.34
CA ASP A 116 0.70 -0.33 -1.70
C ASP A 116 -0.04 0.74 -2.50
N LEU A 117 0.71 1.64 -3.13
CA LEU A 117 0.19 2.71 -3.98
C LEU A 117 0.57 2.53 -5.45
N SER A 118 0.96 1.31 -5.87
CA SER A 118 1.47 1.05 -7.21
C SER A 118 0.72 -0.10 -7.90
N GLY A 119 0.30 -1.12 -7.15
CA GLY A 119 -0.30 -2.32 -7.71
C GLY A 119 0.57 -2.95 -8.78
N GLN A 120 -0.03 -3.34 -9.91
CA GLN A 120 0.67 -3.99 -11.03
C GLN A 120 1.39 -3.02 -11.98
N THR A 121 1.53 -1.74 -11.62
CA THR A 121 2.29 -0.80 -12.47
C THR A 121 3.80 -1.05 -12.43
N ALA A 122 4.55 -0.33 -13.26
CA ALA A 122 6.01 -0.43 -13.33
C ALA A 122 6.68 -0.09 -11.98
N ASN A 123 7.77 -0.79 -11.68
CA ASN A 123 8.57 -0.61 -10.45
C ASN A 123 7.77 -0.83 -9.15
N ASN A 124 6.70 -1.62 -9.20
CA ASN A 124 5.98 -1.99 -8.00
C ASN A 124 6.85 -2.81 -7.03
N ARG A 125 6.40 -2.85 -5.78
CA ARG A 125 7.05 -3.60 -4.71
C ARG A 125 6.23 -4.81 -4.26
N LEU A 126 5.39 -5.38 -5.13
CA LEU A 126 4.48 -6.48 -4.78
C LEU A 126 5.19 -7.71 -4.20
N LEU A 127 6.44 -8.00 -4.59
CA LEU A 127 7.22 -9.08 -3.98
C LEU A 127 7.70 -8.79 -2.55
N ALA A 128 7.75 -7.52 -2.13
CA ALA A 128 7.91 -7.17 -0.72
C ALA A 128 6.61 -7.42 0.05
N PHE A 129 5.45 -7.10 -0.55
CA PHE A 129 4.13 -7.39 0.03
C PHE A 129 3.82 -8.90 0.10
N ALA A 130 4.29 -9.70 -0.86
CA ALA A 130 4.20 -11.16 -0.82
C ALA A 130 4.87 -11.77 0.43
N ARG A 131 5.89 -11.10 0.99
CA ARG A 131 6.57 -11.51 2.24
C ARG A 131 5.79 -11.14 3.51
N LYS A 132 4.63 -10.52 3.35
CA LYS A 132 3.73 -10.04 4.40
C LYS A 132 4.48 -9.40 5.57
N PRO A 133 5.12 -8.23 5.38
CA PRO A 133 5.94 -7.61 6.43
C PRO A 133 5.13 -6.90 7.52
N ALA A 134 3.93 -6.43 7.20
CA ALA A 134 2.97 -5.87 8.16
C ALA A 134 1.75 -6.80 8.31
N PRO A 135 1.08 -6.82 9.47
CA PRO A 135 -0.04 -7.71 9.72
C PRO A 135 -1.26 -7.42 8.82
N ILE A 136 -1.41 -6.17 8.38
CA ILE A 136 -2.45 -5.77 7.42
C ILE A 136 -1.78 -5.15 6.20
N LEU A 137 -2.09 -5.69 5.02
CA LEU A 137 -1.68 -5.18 3.73
C LEU A 137 -2.87 -4.64 2.94
N VAL A 138 -2.71 -3.45 2.37
CA VAL A 138 -3.76 -2.75 1.64
C VAL A 138 -3.25 -2.31 0.27
N ASN A 139 -4.03 -2.55 -0.78
CA ASN A 139 -3.84 -1.91 -2.08
C ASN A 139 -4.76 -0.69 -2.18
N TRP A 140 -4.23 0.46 -2.58
CA TRP A 140 -5.02 1.67 -2.79
C TRP A 140 -4.43 2.55 -3.88
N LEU A 141 -5.30 3.29 -4.57
CA LEU A 141 -4.99 4.46 -5.40
C LEU A 141 -4.27 4.20 -6.74
N GLY A 142 -3.07 3.61 -6.73
CA GLY A 142 -2.19 3.60 -7.91
C GLY A 142 -2.61 2.67 -9.04
N PHE A 143 -3.35 1.61 -8.72
CA PHE A 143 -3.80 0.63 -9.69
C PHE A 143 -5.28 0.29 -9.48
N PRO A 144 -6.17 0.59 -10.44
CA PRO A 144 -7.62 0.44 -10.29
C PRO A 144 -8.07 -1.01 -10.53
N SER A 145 -7.36 -1.98 -9.96
CA SER A 145 -7.72 -3.40 -10.02
C SER A 145 -7.01 -4.19 -8.92
N THR A 146 -7.30 -5.49 -8.85
CA THR A 146 -6.64 -6.44 -7.96
C THR A 146 -5.15 -6.57 -8.24
N THR A 147 -4.36 -6.77 -7.18
CA THR A 147 -2.95 -7.18 -7.28
C THR A 147 -2.81 -8.66 -7.63
N GLY A 148 -3.84 -9.47 -7.35
CA GLY A 148 -3.83 -10.93 -7.50
C GLY A 148 -3.04 -11.66 -6.41
N LEU A 149 -2.44 -10.95 -5.45
CA LEU A 149 -1.69 -11.53 -4.33
C LEU A 149 -2.64 -12.09 -3.26
N PRO A 150 -2.50 -13.37 -2.86
CA PRO A 150 -3.15 -13.91 -1.67
C PRO A 150 -2.76 -13.21 -0.36
N SER A 151 -1.54 -12.68 -0.25
CA SER A 151 -1.09 -12.00 0.97
C SER A 151 -1.76 -10.63 1.20
N MET A 152 -2.30 -10.00 0.16
CA MET A 152 -2.90 -8.66 0.20
C MET A 152 -4.32 -8.74 0.79
N ASP A 153 -4.51 -8.15 1.98
CA ASP A 153 -5.74 -8.34 2.75
C ASP A 153 -6.91 -7.51 2.20
N TYR A 154 -6.66 -6.23 1.91
CA TYR A 154 -7.71 -5.29 1.52
C TYR A 154 -7.36 -4.49 0.26
N ARG A 155 -8.42 -4.06 -0.44
CA ARG A 155 -8.33 -3.03 -1.47
C ARG A 155 -9.33 -1.93 -1.16
N ILE A 156 -8.84 -0.70 -1.01
CA ILE A 156 -9.70 0.47 -0.81
C ILE A 156 -10.28 0.90 -2.16
N THR A 157 -11.61 1.00 -2.22
CA THR A 157 -12.39 1.40 -3.40
C THR A 157 -13.65 2.16 -2.95
N ASP A 158 -14.60 2.36 -3.86
CA ASP A 158 -15.90 2.96 -3.60
C ASP A 158 -17.03 2.22 -4.34
N ALA A 159 -18.28 2.59 -4.05
CA ALA A 159 -19.45 1.96 -4.62
C ALA A 159 -19.70 2.34 -6.09
N TYR A 160 -18.99 3.33 -6.64
CA TYR A 160 -19.09 3.72 -8.04
C TYR A 160 -18.17 2.85 -8.91
N CYS A 161 -16.91 2.69 -8.49
CA CYS A 161 -15.93 1.86 -9.18
C CYS A 161 -16.21 0.37 -9.00
N ASP A 162 -16.60 -0.05 -7.80
CA ASP A 162 -16.86 -1.44 -7.45
C ASP A 162 -18.20 -1.57 -6.71
N PRO A 163 -19.35 -1.55 -7.40
CA PRO A 163 -20.64 -1.68 -6.73
C PRO A 163 -20.76 -2.98 -5.90
N PRO A 164 -21.39 -2.95 -4.72
CA PRO A 164 -21.57 -4.14 -3.88
C PRO A 164 -22.22 -5.32 -4.63
N GLY A 165 -21.61 -6.50 -4.53
CA GLY A 165 -22.10 -7.73 -5.14
C GLY A 165 -21.76 -7.90 -6.63
N MET A 166 -21.04 -6.94 -7.24
CA MET A 166 -20.73 -6.99 -8.67
C MET A 166 -19.29 -7.41 -8.98
N THR A 167 -18.31 -7.06 -8.15
CA THR A 167 -16.88 -7.16 -8.52
C THR A 167 -16.02 -7.90 -7.50
N GLU A 168 -16.57 -8.34 -6.37
CA GLU A 168 -15.83 -9.07 -5.33
C GLU A 168 -15.16 -10.32 -5.88
N HIS A 169 -15.84 -11.05 -6.77
CA HIS A 169 -15.33 -12.25 -7.41
C HIS A 169 -14.17 -12.01 -8.41
N LEU A 170 -13.83 -10.74 -8.67
CA LEU A 170 -12.75 -10.30 -9.55
C LEU A 170 -11.55 -9.75 -8.77
N ASN A 171 -11.51 -9.93 -7.46
CA ASN A 171 -10.45 -9.45 -6.59
C ASN A 171 -9.97 -10.56 -5.65
N SER A 172 -8.65 -10.64 -5.44
CA SER A 172 -8.10 -11.48 -4.37
C SER A 172 -8.26 -10.80 -3.01
N GLU A 173 -8.24 -9.47 -2.98
CA GLU A 173 -8.40 -8.65 -1.78
C GLU A 173 -9.86 -8.54 -1.36
N GLN A 174 -10.10 -8.36 -0.05
CA GLN A 174 -11.40 -7.92 0.42
C GLN A 174 -11.61 -6.43 0.10
N LEU A 175 -12.72 -6.10 -0.57
CA LEU A 175 -13.04 -4.73 -0.95
C LEU A 175 -13.54 -3.92 0.25
N VAL A 176 -12.85 -2.83 0.57
CA VAL A 176 -13.26 -1.81 1.55
C VAL A 176 -13.77 -0.61 0.78
N ARG A 177 -15.06 -0.31 0.91
CA ARG A 177 -15.71 0.79 0.18
C ARG A 177 -15.82 2.02 1.07
N LEU A 178 -15.16 3.10 0.68
CA LEU A 178 -15.31 4.38 1.37
C LEU A 178 -16.68 5.00 1.04
N PRO A 179 -17.27 5.76 1.98
CA PRO A 179 -18.39 6.63 1.67
C PRO A 179 -17.96 7.68 0.63
N GLY A 180 -18.75 7.87 -0.43
CA GLY A 180 -18.39 8.80 -1.50
C GLY A 180 -17.42 8.16 -2.50
N THR A 181 -16.26 8.80 -2.73
CA THR A 181 -15.22 8.34 -3.66
C THR A 181 -13.97 7.84 -2.94
N ALA A 182 -13.26 6.90 -3.55
CA ALA A 182 -12.06 6.26 -3.03
C ALA A 182 -10.79 7.15 -3.09
N VAL A 183 -10.87 8.35 -3.66
CA VAL A 183 -9.74 9.28 -3.79
C VAL A 183 -9.95 10.49 -2.87
N ALA A 184 -8.90 10.89 -2.15
CA ALA A 184 -8.94 12.08 -1.32
C ALA A 184 -8.75 13.32 -2.20
N GLN A 185 -9.72 14.24 -2.21
CA GLN A 185 -9.60 15.53 -2.91
C GLN A 185 -9.54 16.65 -1.88
N SER A 186 -8.60 17.58 -2.05
CA SER A 186 -8.64 18.85 -1.31
C SER A 186 -9.84 19.67 -1.80
N ALA A 187 -10.64 20.17 -0.87
CA ALA A 187 -11.70 21.13 -1.16
C ALA A 187 -11.13 22.50 -1.56
#